data_AF-A0A976Q1L5-F1
#
_entry.id   AF-A0A976Q1L5-F1
#
_cell.length_a   1.000
_cell.length_b   1.000
_cell.length_c   1.000
_cell.angle_alpha   90.00
_cell.angle_beta   90.00
_cell.angle_gamma   90.00
#
_symmetry.space_group_name_H-M   'P 1'
#
loop_
_entity.id
_entity.type
_entity.pdbx_description
1 polymer ?
#
loop_
_entity_poly.entity_id
_entity_poly.type
_entity_poly.pdbx_seq_one_letter_code
_entity_poly.pdbx_strand_id
1 'polypeptide(L)' 'MPPADIQALGIVVDVNSASAAELATLPGVGPAIAGRIVAERPFARVRELLRVRGIGPVRLQRLSSRVRTETPSRASR' A
#
# COMPACT_ATOMS: atom_id res chain seq x y z
N MET A 1 -20.06 -8.75 5.49
CA MET A 1 -19.03 -8.94 4.45
C MET A 1 -17.70 -9.18 5.16
N PRO A 2 -17.06 -10.35 4.98
CA PRO A 2 -15.69 -10.52 5.46
C PRO A 2 -14.76 -9.67 4.60
N PRO A 3 -13.67 -9.10 5.15
CA PRO A 3 -12.61 -8.53 4.33
C PRO A 3 -12.00 -9.70 3.54
N ALA A 4 -12.34 -9.78 2.25
CA ALA A 4 -11.92 -10.84 1.37
C ALA A 4 -10.41 -11.01 1.41
N ASP A 5 -9.99 -12.26 1.60
CA ASP A 5 -8.61 -12.71 1.58
C ASP A 5 -7.90 -12.30 0.28
N ILE A 6 -7.22 -11.16 0.31
CA ILE A 6 -6.39 -10.68 -0.82
C ILE A 6 -5.06 -11.44 -0.91
N GLN A 7 -4.85 -12.47 -0.08
CA GLN A 7 -3.56 -13.14 0.08
C GLN A 7 -3.21 -14.16 -1.02
N ALA A 8 -4.07 -14.40 -2.03
CA ALA A 8 -3.94 -15.57 -2.91
C ALA A 8 -3.70 -15.34 -4.42
N LEU A 9 -3.56 -14.09 -4.93
CA LEU A 9 -3.48 -13.85 -6.39
C LEU A 9 -2.29 -13.01 -6.90
N GLY A 10 -1.26 -12.73 -6.09
CA GLY A 10 -0.14 -11.90 -6.57
C GLY A 10 -0.55 -10.45 -6.86
N ILE A 11 -1.58 -9.97 -6.17
CA ILE A 11 -2.14 -8.64 -6.38
C ILE A 11 -1.28 -7.61 -5.67
N VAL A 12 -0.51 -6.86 -6.45
CA VAL A 12 0.27 -5.72 -5.98
C VAL A 12 -0.69 -4.57 -5.63
N VAL A 13 -0.68 -4.15 -4.36
CA VAL A 13 -1.55 -3.10 -3.81
C VAL A 13 -1.09 -1.73 -4.30
N ASP A 14 -1.97 -0.95 -4.90
CA ASP A 14 -1.65 0.42 -5.29
C ASP A 14 -1.71 1.35 -4.07
N VAL A 15 -0.60 1.96 -3.70
CA VAL A 15 -0.56 2.89 -2.56
C VAL A 15 -1.29 4.20 -2.79
N ASN A 16 -1.70 4.53 -4.02
CA ASN A 16 -2.49 5.71 -4.35
C ASN A 16 -4.00 5.41 -4.36
N SER A 17 -4.40 4.21 -4.81
CA SER A 17 -5.82 3.83 -4.93
C SER A 17 -6.34 2.96 -3.79
N ALA A 18 -5.48 2.21 -3.08
CA ALA A 18 -5.94 1.27 -2.05
C ALA A 18 -6.61 1.97 -0.86
N SER A 19 -7.51 1.29 -0.19
CA SER A 19 -8.09 1.76 1.06
C SER A 19 -7.10 1.67 2.23
N ALA A 20 -7.35 2.43 3.30
CA ALA A 20 -6.56 2.32 4.54
C ALA A 20 -6.61 0.90 5.13
N ALA A 21 -7.75 0.20 4.99
CA ALA A 21 -7.90 -1.17 5.45
C ALA A 21 -6.99 -2.13 4.67
N GLU A 22 -6.95 -2.02 3.33
CA GLU A 22 -6.06 -2.81 2.47
C GLU A 22 -4.59 -2.54 2.78
N LEU A 23 -4.21 -1.27 2.95
CA LEU A 23 -2.85 -0.93 3.34
C LEU A 23 -2.48 -1.49 4.71
N ALA A 24 -3.43 -1.53 5.66
CA ALA A 24 -3.23 -2.09 6.99
C ALA A 24 -3.09 -3.62 6.99
N THR A 25 -3.40 -4.30 5.88
CA THR A 25 -3.11 -5.73 5.71
C THR A 25 -1.65 -6.00 5.32
N LEU A 26 -0.89 -4.96 4.94
CA LEU A 26 0.48 -5.12 4.51
C LEU A 26 1.42 -5.36 5.71
N PRO A 27 2.42 -6.25 5.56
CA PRO A 27 3.31 -6.61 6.66
C PRO A 27 4.13 -5.41 7.13
N GLY A 28 3.89 -4.98 8.36
CA GLY A 28 4.57 -3.82 8.96
C GLY A 28 3.90 -2.47 8.69
N VAL A 29 2.72 -2.44 8.04
CA VAL A 29 1.85 -1.28 7.93
C VAL A 29 0.63 -1.51 8.81
N GLY A 30 0.63 -0.90 9.99
CA GLY A 30 -0.56 -0.88 10.85
C GLY A 30 -1.54 0.23 10.45
N PRO A 31 -2.73 0.29 11.07
CA PRO A 31 -3.75 1.32 10.79
C PRO A 31 -3.22 2.76 10.93
N ALA A 32 -2.30 3.00 11.86
CA ALA A 32 -1.66 4.31 12.01
C ALA A 32 -0.77 4.69 10.81
N ILE A 33 -0.05 3.73 10.23
CA ILE A 33 0.79 3.97 9.04
C ILE A 33 -0.09 4.05 7.80
N ALA A 34 -1.08 3.16 7.66
CA ALA A 34 -2.04 3.19 6.58
C ALA A 34 -2.76 4.54 6.48
N GLY A 35 -3.23 5.08 7.61
CA GLY A 35 -3.84 6.41 7.66
C GLY A 35 -2.89 7.52 7.18
N ARG A 36 -1.60 7.46 7.56
CA ARG A 36 -0.59 8.41 7.08
C ARG A 36 -0.33 8.26 5.58
N ILE A 37 -0.25 7.03 5.07
CA ILE A 37 -0.09 6.78 3.63
C ILE A 37 -1.25 7.45 2.89
N VAL A 38 -2.50 7.21 3.31
CA VAL A 38 -3.68 7.84 2.67
C VAL A 38 -3.64 9.37 2.75
N ALA A 39 -3.22 9.93 3.89
CA ALA A 39 -3.10 11.39 4.07
C ALA A 39 -1.96 12.03 3.24
N GLU A 40 -0.90 11.28 2.96
CA GLU A 40 0.30 11.73 2.24
C GLU A 40 0.23 11.49 0.72
N ARG A 41 -0.87 10.91 0.21
CA ARG A 41 -1.09 10.76 -1.23
C ARG A 41 -1.19 12.12 -1.91
N PRO A 42 -0.77 12.22 -3.20
CA PRO A 42 -0.30 11.13 -4.06
C PRO A 42 1.20 10.83 -3.90
N PHE A 43 1.58 9.57 -4.13
CA PHE A 43 2.96 9.12 -4.23
C PHE A 43 3.34 8.89 -5.69
N ALA A 44 4.41 9.53 -6.16
CA ALA A 44 4.88 9.31 -7.53
C ALA A 44 5.69 8.00 -7.66
N ARG A 45 6.34 7.56 -6.57
CA ARG A 45 7.18 6.35 -6.54
C ARG A 45 7.06 5.65 -5.20
N VAL A 46 7.21 4.33 -5.18
CA VAL A 46 7.20 3.52 -3.94
C VAL A 46 8.18 4.08 -2.89
N ARG A 47 9.36 4.56 -3.30
CA ARG A 47 10.35 5.20 -2.40
C ARG A 47 9.81 6.39 -1.59
N GLU A 48 8.78 7.08 -2.09
CA GLU A 48 8.18 8.22 -1.37
C GLU A 48 7.47 7.79 -0.10
N LEU A 49 7.13 6.51 0.05
CA LEU A 49 6.65 5.96 1.31
C LEU A 49 7.67 6.17 2.45
N LEU A 50 8.97 6.36 2.17
CA LEU A 50 9.97 6.71 3.21
C LEU A 50 9.71 8.07 3.87
N ARG A 51 8.97 8.98 3.23
CA ARG A 51 8.58 10.26 3.84
C ARG A 51 7.52 10.06 4.93
N VAL A 52 6.78 8.94 4.87
CA VAL A 52 5.78 8.58 5.87
C VAL A 52 6.50 8.17 7.15
N ARG A 53 6.28 8.95 8.21
CA ARG A 53 6.83 8.64 9.53
C ARG A 53 6.43 7.22 9.94
N GLY A 54 7.41 6.37 10.23
CA GLY A 54 7.19 4.96 10.57
C GLY A 54 7.39 3.98 9.41
N ILE A 55 7.64 4.43 8.18
CA ILE A 55 8.12 3.57 7.10
C ILE A 55 9.63 3.78 6.95
N GLY A 56 10.41 2.83 7.45
CA GLY A 56 11.86 2.80 7.25
C GLY A 56 12.25 1.99 5.99
N PRO A 57 13.53 2.01 5.60
CA PRO A 57 14.04 1.29 4.42
C PRO A 57 13.76 -0.22 4.45
N VAL A 58 13.85 -0.84 5.63
CA VAL A 58 13.51 -2.27 5.81
C VAL A 58 12.03 -2.54 5.53
N ARG A 59 11.13 -1.66 5.99
CA ARG A 59 9.68 -1.79 5.75
C ARG A 59 9.37 -1.50 4.29
N LEU A 60 9.98 -0.46 3.72
CA LEU A 60 9.86 -0.13 2.31
C LEU A 60 10.21 -1.33 1.44
N GLN A 61 11.33 -2.02 1.71
CA GLN A 61 11.76 -3.15 0.89
C GLN A 61 10.76 -4.31 0.92
N ARG A 62 10.16 -4.59 2.10
CA ARG A 62 9.08 -5.58 2.23
C ARG A 62 7.79 -5.14 1.53
N LEU A 63 7.50 -3.84 1.59
CA LEU A 63 6.35 -3.25 0.91
C LEU A 63 6.54 -3.25 -0.60
N SER A 64 7.73 -2.93 -1.12
CA SER A 64 7.99 -2.80 -2.56
C SER A 64 7.75 -4.08 -3.35
N SER A 65 7.81 -5.25 -2.71
CA SER A 65 7.44 -6.52 -3.33
C SER A 65 5.93 -6.76 -3.40
N ARG A 66 5.13 -5.95 -2.68
CA ARG A 66 3.67 -6.09 -2.53
C ARG A 66 2.90 -4.83 -2.88
N VAL A 67 3.56 -3.69 -3.13
CA VAL A 67 2.95 -2.41 -3.44
C VAL A 67 3.51 -1.77 -4.69
N ARG A 68 2.67 -0.99 -5.37
CA ARG A 68 3.02 -0.20 -6.57
C ARG A 68 2.44 1.20 -6.48
N THR A 69 2.97 2.11 -7.29
CA THR A 69 2.47 3.48 -7.48
C THR A 69 1.91 3.70 -8.89
N GLU A 70 1.63 2.63 -9.64
CA GLU A 70 1.08 2.75 -10.99
C GLU A 70 -0.41 3.07 -10.93
N THR A 71 -0.74 4.26 -11.43
CA THR A 71 -2.06 4.71 -11.87
C THR A 71 -2.86 3.53 -12.43
N PRO A 72 -4.15 3.40 -12.07
CA PRO A 72 -4.89 2.16 -12.25
C PRO A 72 -4.88 1.71 -13.71
N SER A 73 -4.19 0.60 -14.01
CA SER A 73 -4.71 -0.31 -15.02
C SER A 73 -5.95 -0.93 -14.41
N ARG A 74 -7.06 -0.22 -14.63
CA ARG A 74 -8.41 -0.61 -14.30
C ARG A 74 -8.68 -1.94 -15.00
N ALA A 75 -8.45 -3.04 -14.29
CA ALA A 75 -9.08 -4.31 -14.60
C ALA A 75 -10.58 -4.12 -14.41
N SER A 76 -11.27 -3.74 -15.48
CA SER A 76 -12.74 -3.86 -15.63
C SER A 76 -13.12 -3.63 -17.09
N ARG A 77 -13.08 -4.69 -17.89
CA ARG A 77 -14.27 -5.14 -18.62
C ARG A 77 -14.22 -6.64 -18.84
#